data_AF-A0AAJ6FRH5-F1
#
_entry.id   AF-A0AAJ6FRH5-F1
#
_cell.length_a   1.000
_cell.length_b   1.000
_cell.length_c   1.000
_cell.angle_alpha   90.00
_cell.angle_beta   90.00
_cell.angle_gamma   90.00
#
_symmetry.space_group_name_H-M   'P 1'
#
loop_
_entity.id
_entity.type
_entity.pdbx_description
1 polymer ?
#
loop_
_entity_poly.entity_id
_entity_poly.type
_entity_poly.pdbx_seq_one_letter_code
_entity_poly.pdbx_strand_id
1 'polypeptide(L)'
;MFKHIKRFLWLLLAIISFIFGVIGILLPVVPQVPFFILGFFSLSKFSPRFHNWMVNTKIYRKLQKFLDEKIAEAEARSEHIKQTWYQVLWLKFLLLAKN
;
A
#
# COMPACT_ATOMS: atom_id res chain seq x y z
N MET A 1 8.25 -20.65 20.30
CA MET A 1 9.54 -19.94 20.44
C MET A 1 9.91 -19.04 19.24
N PHE A 2 9.84 -19.51 17.98
CA PHE A 2 10.24 -18.72 16.78
C PHE A 2 9.48 -17.40 16.51
N LYS A 3 8.23 -17.26 16.98
CA LYS A 3 7.45 -16.01 16.81
C LYS A 3 8.10 -14.81 17.51
N HIS A 4 8.78 -15.02 18.64
CA HIS A 4 9.45 -13.95 19.38
C HIS A 4 10.78 -13.53 18.74
N ILE A 5 11.50 -14.48 18.16
CA ILE A 5 12.77 -14.24 17.43
C ILE A 5 12.56 -13.41 16.18
N LYS A 6 11.55 -13.73 15.34
CA LYS A 6 11.23 -12.91 14.17
C LYS A 6 10.90 -11.48 14.58
N ARG A 7 10.13 -11.34 15.67
CA ARG A 7 9.87 -10.05 16.30
C ARG A 7 11.20 -9.34 16.62
N PHE A 8 12.04 -9.93 17.45
CA PHE A 8 13.29 -9.28 17.87
C PHE A 8 14.16 -8.83 16.69
N LEU A 9 14.18 -9.59 15.60
CA LEU A 9 14.89 -9.24 14.36
C LEU A 9 14.34 -7.96 13.68
N TRP A 10 13.02 -7.81 13.60
CA TRP A 10 12.39 -6.60 13.06
C TRP A 10 12.62 -5.37 13.96
N LEU A 11 12.67 -5.55 15.29
CA LEU A 11 13.01 -4.47 16.22
C LEU A 11 14.46 -4.02 16.04
N LEU A 12 15.38 -4.97 15.93
CA LEU A 12 16.80 -4.68 15.71
C LEU A 12 17.00 -3.90 14.41
N LEU A 13 16.32 -4.31 13.33
CA LEU A 13 16.38 -3.66 12.02
C LEU A 13 15.80 -2.24 12.05
N ALA A 14 14.72 -2.02 12.82
CA ALA A 14 14.14 -0.70 13.02
C ALA A 14 15.10 0.23 13.79
N ILE A 15 15.74 -0.26 14.85
CA ILE A 15 16.73 0.49 15.64
C ILE A 15 17.94 0.86 14.76
N ILE A 16 18.48 -0.11 14.02
CA ILE A 16 19.61 0.13 13.11
C ILE A 16 19.25 1.19 12.08
N SER A 17 18.08 1.09 11.44
CA SER A 17 17.62 2.08 10.45
C SER A 17 17.44 3.48 11.06
N PHE A 18 17.01 3.57 12.32
CA PHE A 18 16.85 4.85 13.02
C PHE A 18 18.20 5.49 13.36
N ILE A 19 19.18 4.69 13.81
CA ILE A 19 20.55 5.13 14.06
C ILE A 19 21.18 5.63 12.76
N PHE A 20 21.05 4.89 11.66
CA PHE A 20 21.51 5.34 10.34
C PHE A 20 20.78 6.61 9.86
N GLY A 21 19.48 6.74 10.11
CA GLY A 21 18.71 7.95 9.82
C GLY A 21 19.24 9.17 10.57
N VAL A 22 19.54 9.03 11.87
CA VAL A 22 20.12 10.10 12.70
C VAL A 22 21.54 10.44 12.26
N ILE A 23 22.38 9.45 11.94
CA ILE A 23 23.72 9.67 11.37
C ILE A 23 23.62 10.36 10.00
N GLY A 24 22.61 10.01 9.20
CA GLY A 24 22.31 10.64 7.91
C GLY A 24 21.91 12.12 8.00
N ILE A 25 21.48 12.61 9.17
CA ILE A 25 21.28 14.05 9.39
C ILE A 25 22.62 14.80 9.33
N LEU A 26 23.70 14.16 9.79
CA LEU A 26 25.05 14.74 9.81
C LEU A 26 25.76 14.65 8.43
N LEU A 27 25.40 13.68 7.60
CA LEU A 27 25.92 13.55 6.23
C LEU A 27 24.83 13.88 5.20
N PRO A 28 24.81 15.11 4.62
CA PRO A 28 23.83 15.51 3.60
C PRO A 28 24.03 14.82 2.23
N VAL A 29 24.81 13.73 2.18
CA VAL A 29 25.08 12.95 0.96
C VAL A 29 24.02 11.87 0.77
N VAL A 30 23.41 11.36 1.84
CA VAL A 30 22.40 10.30 1.74
C VAL A 30 21.04 10.82 2.18
N PRO A 31 19.99 10.75 1.34
CA PRO A 31 18.66 11.19 1.74
C PRO A 31 18.19 10.38 2.96
N GLN A 32 17.93 11.08 4.07
CA GLN A 32 17.52 10.50 5.36
C GLN A 32 16.11 9.88 5.34
N VAL A 33 15.25 10.39 4.45
CA VAL A 33 13.84 9.98 4.30
C VAL A 33 13.67 8.47 4.05
N PRO A 34 14.38 7.83 3.09
CA PRO A 34 14.27 6.39 2.87
C PRO A 34 14.67 5.54 4.09
N PHE A 35 15.66 5.95 4.91
CA PHE A 35 16.03 5.20 6.12
C PHE A 35 14.97 5.27 7.21
N PHE A 36 14.38 6.45 7.41
CA PHE A 36 13.28 6.60 8.36
C PHE A 36 12.03 5.82 7.92
N ILE A 37 11.70 5.79 6.62
CA ILE A 37 10.61 4.98 6.09
C ILE A 37 10.88 3.48 6.31
N LEU A 38 12.10 3.01 6.06
CA LEU A 38 12.49 1.62 6.32
C LEU A 38 12.43 1.25 7.81
N GLY A 39 12.81 2.18 8.69
CA GLY A 39 12.67 2.02 10.13
C GLY A 39 11.21 1.91 10.56
N PHE A 40 10.36 2.83 10.10
CA PHE A 40 8.91 2.79 10.36
C PHE A 40 8.24 1.53 9.79
N PHE A 41 8.61 1.13 8.58
CA PHE A 41 8.09 -0.08 7.94
C PHE A 41 8.49 -1.35 8.72
N SER A 42 9.75 -1.43 9.13
CA SER A 42 10.24 -2.54 9.96
C SER A 42 9.57 -2.59 11.33
N LEU A 43 9.32 -1.42 11.93
CA LEU A 43 8.61 -1.30 13.21
C LEU A 43 7.13 -1.69 13.08
N SER A 44 6.49 -1.35 11.96
CA SER A 44 5.12 -1.78 11.64
C SER A 44 5.01 -3.29 11.49
N LYS A 45 6.05 -3.98 10.98
CA LYS A 45 6.08 -5.46 10.93
C LYS A 45 6.44 -6.10 12.27
N PHE A 46 7.23 -5.43 13.12
CA PHE A 46 7.56 -5.92 14.46
C PHE A 46 6.34 -6.01 15.38
N SER A 47 5.50 -4.99 15.36
CA SER A 47 4.43 -4.84 16.34
C SER A 47 3.07 -4.64 15.68
N PRO A 48 2.17 -5.65 15.74
CA PRO A 48 0.76 -5.47 15.41
C PRO A 48 0.08 -4.33 16.20
N ARG A 49 0.59 -3.96 17.39
CA ARG A 49 0.10 -2.79 18.14
C ARG A 49 0.48 -1.47 17.48
N PHE A 50 1.70 -1.37 16.93
CA PHE A 50 2.14 -0.18 16.20
C PHE A 50 1.43 -0.06 14.85
N HIS A 51 1.24 -1.19 14.16
CA HIS A 51 0.42 -1.24 12.95
C HIS A 51 -1.02 -0.77 13.24
N ASN A 52 -1.66 -1.28 14.30
CA ASN A 52 -3.00 -0.84 14.70
C ASN A 52 -3.04 0.64 15.12
N TRP A 53 -2.02 1.14 15.81
CA TRP A 53 -1.92 2.57 16.15
C TRP A 53 -1.80 3.43 14.88
N MET A 54 -0.97 3.01 13.92
CA MET A 54 -0.75 3.69 12.65
C MET A 54 -2.01 3.69 11.77
N VAL A 55 -2.69 2.54 11.67
CA VAL A 55 -3.99 2.41 10.97
C VAL A 55 -5.07 3.29 11.62
N ASN A 56 -5.01 3.49 12.94
CA ASN A 56 -5.93 4.36 13.66
C ASN A 56 -5.58 5.87 13.56
N THR A 57 -4.49 6.24 12.87
CA THR A 57 -4.16 7.66 12.65
C THR A 57 -5.15 8.32 11.69
N LYS A 58 -5.39 9.62 11.90
CA LYS A 58 -6.28 10.43 11.02
C LYS A 58 -5.81 10.41 9.56
N ILE A 59 -4.50 10.33 9.33
CA ILE A 59 -3.89 10.32 7.99
C ILE A 59 -4.24 9.01 7.27
N TYR A 60 -4.04 7.86 7.92
CA TYR A 60 -4.34 6.57 7.33
C TYR A 60 -5.83 6.42 7.01
N ARG A 61 -6.72 6.83 7.92
CA ARG A 61 -8.16 6.84 7.66
C ARG A 61 -8.56 7.75 6.50
N LYS A 62 -7.90 8.90 6.35
CA LYS A 62 -8.15 9.82 5.23
C LYS A 62 -7.74 9.18 3.91
N LEU A 63 -6.56 8.56 3.88
CA LEU A 63 -6.06 7.84 2.71
C LEU A 63 -6.97 6.67 2.35
N GLN A 64 -7.40 5.87 3.34
CA GLN A 64 -8.27 4.74 3.10
C GLN A 64 -9.62 5.17 2.50
N LYS A 65 -10.23 6.25 3.02
CA LYS A 65 -11.44 6.82 2.42
C LYS A 65 -11.24 7.26 0.97
N PHE A 66 -10.11 7.89 0.64
CA PHE A 66 -9.79 8.26 -0.74
C PHE A 66 -9.61 7.04 -1.65
N LEU A 67 -8.98 5.99 -1.15
CA LEU A 67 -8.82 4.74 -1.90
C LEU A 67 -10.16 4.05 -2.11
N ASP A 68 -10.99 3.95 -1.06
CA ASP A 68 -12.33 3.37 -1.13
C ASP A 68 -13.23 4.14 -2.12
N GLU A 69 -13.17 5.48 -2.11
CA GLU A 69 -13.86 6.35 -3.08
C GLU A 69 -13.37 6.11 -4.51
N LYS A 70 -12.04 6.06 -4.73
CA LYS A 70 -11.44 5.78 -6.05
C LYS A 70 -11.79 4.39 -6.57
N ILE A 71 -11.85 3.39 -5.68
CA ILE A 71 -12.21 2.02 -6.03
C ILE A 71 -13.69 1.96 -6.41
N ALA A 72 -14.57 2.60 -5.64
CA ALA A 72 -16.00 2.68 -5.96
C ALA A 72 -16.25 3.41 -7.29
N GLU A 73 -15.55 4.51 -7.55
CA GLU A 73 -15.56 5.21 -8.86
C GLU A 73 -15.11 4.29 -10.01
N ALA A 74 -14.03 3.54 -9.80
CA ALA A 74 -13.49 2.62 -10.81
C ALA A 74 -14.43 1.43 -11.06
N GLU A 75 -15.09 0.93 -10.03
CA GLU A 75 -16.06 -0.17 -10.12
C GLU A 75 -17.32 0.27 -10.87
N ALA A 76 -17.86 1.46 -10.57
CA ALA A 76 -18.98 2.05 -11.32
C ALA A 76 -18.62 2.27 -12.81
N ARG A 77 -17.39 2.70 -13.10
CA ARG A 77 -16.90 2.84 -14.48
C ARG A 77 -16.78 1.49 -15.19
N SER A 78 -16.39 0.44 -14.47
CA SER A 78 -16.26 -0.92 -15.00
C SER A 78 -17.61 -1.48 -15.47
N GLU A 79 -18.69 -1.26 -14.72
CA GLU A 79 -20.03 -1.71 -15.11
C GLU A 79 -20.50 -1.06 -16.43
N HIS A 80 -20.33 0.26 -16.57
CA HIS A 80 -20.64 0.95 -17.83
C HIS A 80 -19.80 0.45 -19.02
N ILE A 81 -18.53 0.13 -18.77
CA ILE A 81 -17.62 -0.38 -19.80
C ILE A 81 -18.05 -1.80 -20.21
N LYS A 82 -18.31 -2.70 -19.25
CA LYS A 82 -18.81 -4.06 -19.53
C LYS A 82 -20.08 -4.01 -20.37
N GLN A 83 -21.02 -3.13 -20.01
CA GLN A 83 -22.29 -2.99 -20.73
C GLN A 83 -22.07 -2.55 -22.18
N THR A 84 -21.13 -1.65 -22.42
CA THR A 84 -20.72 -1.24 -23.78
C THR A 84 -20.04 -2.39 -24.53
N TRP A 85 -19.16 -3.15 -23.88
CA TRP A 85 -18.48 -4.30 -24.51
C TRP A 85 -19.45 -5.43 -24.86
N TYR A 86 -20.45 -5.73 -24.02
CA TYR A 86 -21.48 -6.72 -24.34
C TYR A 86 -22.28 -6.32 -25.58
N GLN A 87 -22.64 -5.04 -25.72
CA GLN A 87 -23.31 -4.52 -26.92
C GLN A 87 -22.46 -4.69 -28.17
N VAL A 88 -21.16 -4.35 -28.12
CA VAL A 88 -20.26 -4.45 -29.28
C VAL A 88 -19.94 -5.92 -29.64
N LEU A 89 -19.71 -6.78 -28.64
CA LEU A 89 -19.49 -8.21 -28.84
C LEU A 89 -20.71 -8.87 -29.48
N TRP A 90 -21.92 -8.53 -29.03
CA TRP A 90 -23.16 -9.02 -29.59
C TRP A 90 -23.31 -8.63 -31.08
N LEU A 91 -23.05 -7.36 -31.42
CA LEU A 91 -23.12 -6.88 -32.79
C LEU A 91 -22.09 -7.58 -33.71
N LYS A 92 -20.85 -7.76 -33.22
CA LYS A 92 -19.82 -8.49 -33.97
C LYS A 92 -20.19 -9.96 -34.20
N PHE A 93 -20.75 -10.62 -33.19
CA PHE A 93 -21.21 -12.00 -33.31
C PHE A 93 -22.33 -12.13 -34.36
N LEU A 94 -23.30 -11.20 -34.35
CA LEU A 94 -24.42 -11.20 -35.29
C LEU A 94 -23.98 -10.90 -36.74
N LEU A 95 -22.96 -10.04 -36.92
CA LEU A 95 -22.35 -9.80 -38.24
C LEU A 95 -21.57 -11.03 -38.74
N LEU A 96 -20.87 -11.74 -37.85
CA LEU A 96 -20.10 -12.94 -38.20
C LEU A 96 -21.02 -14.11 -38.59
N ALA A 97 -22.20 -14.22 -37.99
CA ALA A 97 -23.17 -15.28 -38.28
C ALA A 97 -23.95 -15.07 -39.59
N LYS A 98 -23.88 -13.87 -40.18
CA LYS A 98 -24.60 -13.51 -41.41
C LYS A 98 -23.73 -13.64 -42.68
N ASN A 99 -22.44 -13.90 -42.53
CA ASN A 99 -21.45 -14.01 -43.59
C ASN A 99 -20.94 -15.45 -43.71
#